data_AF-A0A970IKT7-F1
#
_entry.id   AF-A0A970IKT7-F1
#
_cell.length_a   1.000
_cell.length_b   1.000
_cell.length_c   1.000
_cell.angle_alpha   90.00
_cell.angle_beta   90.00
_cell.angle_gamma   90.00
#
_symmetry.space_group_name_H-M   'P 1'
#
loop_
_entity.id
_entity.type
_entity.pdbx_description
1 polymer ?
#
loop_
_entity_poly.entity_id
_entity_poly.type
_entity_poly.pdbx_seq_one_letter_code
_entity_poly.pdbx_strand_id
1 'polypeptide(L)'
;MAHVFVREGDALVRQLYGEKLRIEPWGKNSLRVRAAKLADFIDQNWALDTLPEDSGDCQISIEEDRAIIRNGKISASVLSDGLITFYNQKNEVILQEYVRNRNDLEKYCSPLGIAAREWKAQTAGDYALTVRFESDPNEKIFGMGQYQHGYLNQKNCRLTLEQRNTQVTVPFYLSDKGYGFLWNNPAVGWVSFAKNIYV
;
A
#
# COMPACT_ATOMS: atom_id res chain seq x y z
N MET A 1 22.55 11.66 13.23
CA MET A 1 21.75 11.14 12.09
C MET A 1 20.34 11.63 12.30
N ALA A 2 19.70 12.21 11.28
CA ALA A 2 18.29 12.60 11.42
C ALA A 2 17.45 11.34 11.62
N HIS A 3 16.60 11.29 12.65
CA HIS A 3 15.69 10.17 12.87
C HIS A 3 14.69 10.13 11.71
N VAL A 4 14.85 9.15 10.81
CA VAL A 4 14.01 8.98 9.61
C VAL A 4 12.56 8.63 9.98
N PHE A 5 12.36 8.08 11.18
CA PHE A 5 11.08 7.73 11.76
C PHE A 5 10.69 8.63 12.93
N VAL A 6 9.41 8.97 13.00
CA VAL A 6 8.80 9.75 14.08
C VAL A 6 7.47 9.09 14.46
N ARG A 7 7.19 9.03 15.77
CA ARG A 7 5.86 8.65 16.28
C ARG A 7 5.03 9.92 16.47
N GLU A 8 3.86 9.98 15.85
CA GLU A 8 2.88 11.06 16.00
C GLU A 8 1.57 10.48 16.54
N GLY A 9 1.40 10.48 17.87
CA GLY A 9 0.30 9.78 18.52
C GLY A 9 0.37 8.28 18.24
N ASP A 10 -0.67 7.73 17.61
CA ASP A 10 -0.73 6.33 17.16
C ASP A 10 -0.34 6.13 15.70
N ALA A 11 0.25 7.15 15.07
CA ALA A 11 0.78 7.06 13.72
C ALA A 11 2.30 6.90 13.72
N LEU A 12 2.78 6.01 12.85
CA LEU A 12 4.17 5.92 12.45
C LEU A 12 4.39 6.79 11.21
N VAL A 13 5.30 7.75 11.31
CA VAL A 13 5.65 8.64 10.20
C VAL A 13 7.11 8.42 9.80
N ARG A 14 7.35 8.37 8.50
CA ARG A 14 8.69 8.32 7.90
C ARG A 14 8.86 9.50 6.95
N GLN A 15 10.00 10.20 7.03
CA GLN A 15 10.32 11.26 6.08
C GLN A 15 11.74 11.10 5.52
N LEU A 16 11.85 10.90 4.22
CA LEU A 16 13.14 10.80 3.52
C LEU A 16 13.01 11.23 2.06
N TYR A 17 14.02 11.93 1.54
CA TYR A 17 14.08 12.39 0.13
C TYR A 17 12.80 13.09 -0.36
N GLY A 18 12.18 13.90 0.50
CA GLY A 18 10.95 14.62 0.20
C GLY A 18 9.68 13.75 0.13
N GLU A 19 9.75 12.46 0.44
CA GLU A 19 8.57 11.62 0.65
C GLU A 19 8.21 11.60 2.14
N LYS A 20 6.95 11.88 2.45
CA LYS A 20 6.34 11.70 3.77
C LYS A 20 5.41 10.51 3.70
N LEU A 21 5.70 9.47 4.47
CA LEU A 21 4.89 8.26 4.60
C LEU A 21 4.29 8.24 6.01
N ARG A 22 2.99 7.94 6.11
CA ARG A 22 2.25 7.83 7.37
C ARG A 22 1.47 6.52 7.38
N ILE A 23 1.63 5.76 8.45
CA ILE A 23 0.85 4.56 8.72
C ILE A 23 0.19 4.72 10.08
N GLU A 24 -1.13 4.54 10.15
CA GLU A 24 -1.89 4.71 11.38
C GLU A 24 -3.04 3.69 11.46
N PRO A 25 -3.52 3.34 12.66
CA PRO A 25 -4.67 2.47 12.80
C PRO A 25 -5.93 3.12 12.20
N TRP A 26 -6.78 2.32 11.56
CA TRP A 26 -8.07 2.79 11.05
C TRP A 26 -9.14 1.72 11.27
N GLY A 27 -9.56 1.58 12.53
CA GLY A 27 -10.44 0.51 12.98
C GLY A 27 -9.68 -0.73 13.41
N LYS A 28 -10.37 -1.66 14.09
CA LYS A 28 -9.77 -2.90 14.59
C LYS A 28 -9.10 -3.70 13.47
N ASN A 29 -7.89 -4.17 13.74
CA ASN A 29 -7.10 -5.02 12.83
C ASN A 29 -6.85 -4.39 11.45
N SER A 30 -6.80 -3.06 11.38
CA SER A 30 -6.71 -2.32 10.11
C SER A 30 -5.67 -1.20 10.21
N LEU A 31 -4.94 -0.97 9.11
CA LEU A 31 -3.99 0.12 8.97
C LEU A 31 -4.34 0.95 7.74
N ARG A 32 -4.30 2.28 7.88
CA ARG A 32 -4.34 3.22 6.77
C ARG A 32 -2.92 3.67 6.44
N VAL A 33 -2.58 3.62 5.15
CA VAL A 33 -1.28 4.07 4.64
C VAL A 33 -1.49 5.28 3.73
N ARG A 34 -0.74 6.34 3.98
CA ARG A 34 -0.71 7.55 3.16
C ARG A 34 0.73 7.91 2.83
N ALA A 35 0.99 8.29 1.59
CA ALA A 35 2.27 8.82 1.17
C ALA A 35 2.06 10.09 0.36
N ALA A 36 2.96 11.06 0.51
CA ALA A 36 2.98 12.32 -0.24
C ALA A 36 4.42 12.65 -0.64
N LYS A 37 4.61 13.21 -1.84
CA LYS A 37 5.92 13.58 -2.38
C LYS A 37 5.97 15.10 -2.57
N LEU A 38 6.93 15.75 -1.93
CA LEU A 38 7.15 17.20 -1.96
C LEU A 38 5.88 18.01 -1.60
N ALA A 39 5.00 17.43 -0.79
CA ALA A 39 3.72 17.99 -0.38
C ALA A 39 3.29 17.45 0.99
N ASP A 40 2.35 18.14 1.63
CA ASP A 40 1.68 17.66 2.84
C ASP A 40 0.46 16.78 2.52
N PHE A 41 -0.02 16.06 3.53
CA PHE A 41 -1.26 15.30 3.38
C PHE A 41 -2.45 16.25 3.26
N ILE A 42 -3.30 16.00 2.27
CA ILE A 42 -4.61 16.63 2.17
C ILE A 42 -5.57 15.99 3.18
N ASP A 43 -6.46 16.79 3.76
CA ASP A 43 -7.48 16.31 4.69
C ASP A 43 -8.70 15.75 3.92
N GLN A 44 -8.48 14.64 3.21
CA GLN A 44 -9.49 13.98 2.41
C GLN A 44 -9.52 12.48 2.75
N ASN A 45 -10.69 12.02 3.19
CA ASN A 45 -10.89 10.63 3.60
C ASN A 45 -11.50 9.73 2.52
N TRP A 46 -12.07 10.31 1.46
CA TRP A 46 -12.70 9.56 0.37
C TRP A 46 -13.69 8.51 0.92
N ALA A 47 -13.53 7.24 0.60
CA ALA A 47 -14.42 6.16 1.07
C ALA A 47 -14.25 5.80 2.56
N LEU A 48 -13.28 6.42 3.25
CA LEU A 48 -13.04 6.28 4.69
C LEU A 48 -13.63 7.47 5.48
N ASP A 49 -14.70 8.09 4.99
CA ASP A 49 -15.35 9.25 5.61
C ASP A 49 -15.98 8.97 6.99
N THR A 50 -16.28 7.70 7.26
CA THR A 50 -16.74 7.24 8.56
C THR A 50 -15.55 6.89 9.44
N LEU A 51 -15.36 7.68 10.50
CA LEU A 51 -14.32 7.42 11.50
C LEU A 51 -14.66 6.16 12.30
N PRO A 52 -13.69 5.24 12.50
CA PRO A 52 -13.89 4.09 13.37
C PRO A 52 -14.15 4.54 14.82
N GLU A 53 -15.14 3.95 15.48
CA GLU A 53 -15.40 4.18 16.92
C GLU A 53 -14.22 3.71 17.79
N ASP A 54 -13.53 2.66 17.34
CA ASP A 54 -12.42 2.03 18.03
C ASP A 54 -11.31 1.67 17.03
N SER A 55 -10.19 2.39 17.11
CA SER A 55 -9.00 2.18 16.28
C SER A 55 -8.16 0.98 16.71
N GLY A 56 -8.49 0.32 17.83
CA GLY A 56 -7.75 -0.78 18.41
C GLY A 56 -6.51 -0.35 19.19
N ASP A 57 -5.82 -1.33 19.79
CA ASP A 57 -4.61 -1.11 20.56
C ASP A 57 -3.39 -1.00 19.64
N CYS A 58 -3.03 0.24 19.28
CA CYS A 58 -1.88 0.51 18.44
C CYS A 58 -0.57 0.45 19.23
N GLN A 59 0.41 -0.28 18.70
CA GLN A 59 1.76 -0.38 19.26
C GLN A 59 2.78 0.00 18.18
N ILE A 60 3.70 0.90 18.52
CA ILE A 60 4.76 1.36 17.63
C ILE A 60 6.11 1.11 18.29
N SER A 61 6.99 0.42 17.57
CA SER A 61 8.40 0.22 17.92
C SER A 61 9.27 0.86 16.84
N ILE A 62 10.24 1.69 17.24
CA ILE A 62 11.19 2.33 16.32
C ILE A 62 12.59 1.83 16.69
N GLU A 63 13.26 1.23 15.72
CA GLU A 63 14.64 0.77 15.79
C GLU A 63 15.52 1.67 14.89
N GLU A 64 16.81 1.33 14.73
CA GLU A 64 17.75 2.15 13.97
C GLU A 64 17.48 2.13 12.46
N ASP A 65 17.18 0.95 11.91
CA ASP A 65 17.04 0.69 10.47
C ASP A 65 15.59 0.44 10.03
N ARG A 66 14.66 0.28 10.98
CA ARG A 66 13.26 -0.03 10.74
C ARG A 66 12.33 0.50 11.82
N ALA A 67 11.05 0.58 11.50
CA ALA A 67 9.98 0.82 12.47
C ALA A 67 8.81 -0.13 12.21
N ILE A 68 8.15 -0.56 13.28
CA ILE A 68 7.04 -1.51 13.25
C ILE A 68 5.83 -0.85 13.90
N ILE A 69 4.69 -0.92 13.21
CA ILE A 69 3.37 -0.55 13.75
C ILE A 69 2.48 -1.79 13.77
N ARG A 70 1.81 -2.05 14.89
CA ARG A 70 0.87 -3.15 15.07
C ARG A 70 -0.48 -2.63 15.55
N ASN A 71 -1.55 -3.13 14.96
CA ASN A 71 -2.92 -2.90 15.40
C ASN A 71 -3.67 -4.25 15.42
N GLY A 72 -3.85 -4.83 16.60
CA GLY A 72 -4.50 -6.13 16.75
C GLY A 72 -3.81 -7.25 15.96
N LYS A 73 -4.50 -7.76 14.92
CA LYS A 73 -4.05 -8.87 14.07
C LYS A 73 -3.20 -8.48 12.87
N ILE A 74 -3.03 -7.18 12.59
CA ILE A 74 -2.18 -6.70 11.48
C ILE A 74 -0.98 -5.93 12.03
N SER A 75 0.16 -6.07 11.38
CA SER A 75 1.32 -5.20 11.60
C SER A 75 2.01 -4.85 10.28
N ALA A 76 2.65 -3.69 10.24
CA ALA A 76 3.50 -3.25 9.13
C ALA A 76 4.91 -2.95 9.65
N SER A 77 5.92 -3.50 8.98
CA SER A 77 7.32 -3.11 9.14
C SER A 77 7.70 -2.17 8.01
N VAL A 78 8.37 -1.07 8.35
CA VAL A 78 8.87 -0.08 7.40
C VAL A 78 10.38 0.00 7.57
N LEU A 79 11.14 -0.29 6.51
CA LEU A 79 12.59 -0.11 6.49
C LEU A 79 12.96 1.37 6.29
N SER A 80 14.19 1.74 6.65
CA SER A 80 14.71 3.10 6.51
C SER A 80 14.64 3.63 5.07
N ASP A 81 14.77 2.75 4.07
CA ASP A 81 14.60 3.06 2.64
C ASP A 81 13.12 3.26 2.23
N GLY A 82 12.18 2.89 3.10
CA GLY A 82 10.75 3.10 2.97
C GLY A 82 9.98 1.88 2.46
N LEU A 83 10.62 0.72 2.29
CA LEU A 83 9.92 -0.53 1.95
C LEU A 83 8.96 -0.94 3.07
N ILE A 84 7.72 -1.27 2.71
CA ILE A 84 6.69 -1.73 3.64
C ILE A 84 6.41 -3.22 3.44
N THR A 85 6.41 -3.97 4.55
CA THR A 85 5.94 -5.36 4.61
C THR A 85 4.85 -5.51 5.66
N PHE A 86 3.72 -6.11 5.28
CA PHE A 86 2.58 -6.38 6.15
C PHE A 86 2.56 -7.83 6.59
N TYR A 87 2.19 -8.03 7.85
CA TYR A 87 2.12 -9.33 8.52
C TYR A 87 0.79 -9.53 9.22
N ASN A 88 0.35 -10.78 9.33
CA ASN A 88 -0.76 -11.17 10.17
C ASN A 88 -0.30 -11.48 11.62
N GLN A 89 -1.23 -11.91 12.48
CA GLN A 89 -0.95 -12.24 13.88
C GLN A 89 -0.01 -13.42 14.09
N LYS A 90 0.20 -14.26 13.06
CA LYS A 90 1.13 -15.40 13.06
C LYS A 90 2.51 -15.01 12.53
N ASN A 91 2.75 -13.72 12.24
CA ASN A 91 3.95 -13.19 11.60
C ASN A 91 4.19 -13.72 10.18
N GLU A 92 3.13 -14.15 9.49
CA GLU A 92 3.20 -14.52 8.07
C GLU A 92 3.05 -13.26 7.20
N VAL A 93 3.87 -13.13 6.16
CA VAL A 93 3.77 -12.02 5.19
C VAL A 93 2.47 -12.15 4.40
N ILE A 94 1.62 -11.12 4.49
CA ILE A 94 0.35 -11.07 3.76
C ILE A 94 0.44 -10.17 2.51
N LEU A 95 1.23 -9.11 2.58
CA LEU A 95 1.46 -8.19 1.46
C LEU A 95 2.84 -7.55 1.64
N GLN A 96 3.58 -7.41 0.55
CA GLN A 96 4.89 -6.76 0.56
C GLN A 96 5.03 -5.88 -0.65
N GLU A 97 5.57 -4.68 -0.48
CA GLU A 97 5.95 -3.83 -1.59
C GLU A 97 7.02 -4.47 -2.49
N TYR A 98 6.94 -4.18 -3.79
CA TYR A 98 7.90 -4.64 -4.79
C TYR A 98 8.93 -3.55 -5.08
N VAL A 99 10.20 -3.86 -4.85
CA VAL A 99 11.33 -2.98 -5.18
C VAL A 99 12.34 -3.76 -6.01
N ARG A 100 12.92 -3.14 -7.04
CA ARG A 100 14.09 -3.68 -7.77
C ARG A 100 15.06 -2.55 -8.03
N ASN A 101 15.93 -2.27 -7.05
CA ASN A 101 16.93 -1.21 -7.14
C ASN A 101 18.24 -1.67 -6.47
N ARG A 102 19.21 -0.78 -6.27
CA ARG A 102 20.51 -1.11 -5.65
C ARG A 102 20.68 -0.55 -4.24
N ASN A 103 19.59 -0.19 -3.57
CA ASN A 103 19.63 0.38 -2.22
C ASN A 103 19.83 -0.71 -1.15
N ASP A 104 19.26 -1.89 -1.38
CA ASP A 104 19.51 -3.12 -0.61
C ASP A 104 20.20 -4.14 -1.55
N LEU A 105 21.48 -4.42 -1.27
CA LEU A 105 22.30 -5.30 -2.10
C LEU A 105 22.02 -6.80 -1.87
N GLU A 106 21.28 -7.16 -0.82
CA GLU A 106 21.06 -8.54 -0.43
C GLU A 106 19.71 -9.08 -0.90
N LYS A 107 18.62 -8.31 -0.74
CA LYS A 107 17.26 -8.83 -0.97
C LYS A 107 16.67 -8.48 -2.33
N TYR A 108 16.85 -7.24 -2.77
CA TYR A 108 16.12 -6.69 -3.93
C TYR A 108 17.05 -6.05 -4.97
N CYS A 109 18.33 -6.41 -4.92
CA CYS A 109 19.39 -5.86 -5.76
C CYS A 109 19.10 -6.09 -7.24
N SER A 110 18.88 -5.01 -7.97
CA SER A 110 18.60 -5.05 -9.40
C SER A 110 18.96 -3.73 -10.08
N PRO A 111 19.54 -3.76 -11.30
CA PRO A 111 19.81 -2.55 -12.07
C PRO A 111 18.54 -1.89 -12.65
N LEU A 112 17.37 -2.51 -12.52
CA LEU A 112 16.12 -2.01 -13.14
C LEU A 112 15.65 -0.67 -12.58
N GLY A 113 16.04 -0.31 -11.35
CA GLY A 113 15.71 0.99 -10.75
C GLY A 113 14.22 1.18 -10.43
N ILE A 114 13.48 0.10 -10.19
CA ILE A 114 12.04 0.13 -9.91
C ILE A 114 11.80 0.42 -8.43
N ALA A 115 11.08 1.51 -8.15
CA ALA A 115 10.59 1.84 -6.82
C ALA A 115 9.22 1.20 -6.55
N ALA A 116 8.95 0.89 -5.28
CA ALA A 116 7.65 0.44 -4.80
C ALA A 116 6.55 1.48 -5.06
N ARG A 117 6.84 2.74 -4.74
CA ARG A 117 5.96 3.89 -4.93
C ARG A 117 6.64 4.85 -5.90
N GLU A 118 6.26 4.79 -7.16
CA GLU A 118 6.80 5.65 -8.21
C GLU A 118 5.92 6.88 -8.41
N TRP A 119 6.55 8.04 -8.29
CA TRP A 119 5.93 9.35 -8.46
C TRP A 119 6.43 9.96 -9.78
N LYS A 120 5.61 9.92 -10.82
CA LYS A 120 5.93 10.58 -12.10
C LYS A 120 5.27 11.95 -12.16
N ALA A 121 6.08 13.00 -12.05
CA ALA A 121 5.59 14.39 -12.12
C ALA A 121 4.88 14.66 -13.45
N GLN A 122 3.77 15.38 -13.37
CA GLN A 122 2.99 15.88 -14.49
C GLN A 122 3.22 17.38 -14.67
N THR A 123 2.99 17.89 -15.88
CA THR A 123 3.29 19.28 -16.28
C THR A 123 2.54 20.36 -15.47
N ALA A 124 1.54 19.99 -14.66
CA ALA A 124 0.75 20.89 -13.81
C ALA A 124 1.02 20.75 -12.30
N GLY A 125 2.03 19.97 -11.88
CA GLY A 125 2.44 19.83 -10.48
C GLY A 125 1.91 18.60 -9.75
N ASP A 126 0.94 17.88 -10.34
CA ASP A 126 0.46 16.60 -9.82
C ASP A 126 1.39 15.43 -10.18
N TYR A 127 1.10 14.24 -9.64
CA TYR A 127 1.83 13.01 -9.91
C TYR A 127 0.93 11.94 -10.52
N ALA A 128 1.44 11.25 -11.55
CA ALA A 128 0.99 9.89 -11.84
C ALA A 128 1.69 8.93 -10.87
N LEU A 129 0.89 8.19 -10.10
CA LEU A 129 1.36 7.29 -9.05
C LEU A 129 1.25 5.83 -9.51
N THR A 130 2.35 5.08 -9.36
CA THR A 130 2.33 3.62 -9.46
C THR A 130 2.78 3.03 -8.13
N VAL A 131 1.95 2.17 -7.53
CA VAL A 131 2.29 1.40 -6.33
C VAL A 131 2.38 -0.08 -6.69
N ARG A 132 3.46 -0.74 -6.29
CA ARG A 132 3.78 -2.11 -6.68
C ARG A 132 3.94 -3.01 -5.45
N PHE A 133 3.41 -4.21 -5.56
CA PHE A 133 3.51 -5.26 -4.54
C PHE A 133 4.04 -6.56 -5.16
N GLU A 134 4.74 -7.34 -4.35
CA GLU A 134 5.18 -8.69 -4.72
C GLU A 134 3.95 -9.56 -4.99
N SER A 135 4.02 -10.35 -6.07
CA SER A 135 2.93 -11.24 -6.46
C SER A 135 3.20 -12.67 -5.99
N ASP A 136 2.17 -13.32 -5.47
CA ASP A 136 2.15 -14.77 -5.29
C ASP A 136 1.31 -15.43 -6.39
N PRO A 137 1.89 -16.32 -7.23
CA PRO A 137 1.17 -16.98 -8.31
C PRO A 137 -0.04 -17.83 -7.87
N ASN A 138 -0.08 -18.24 -6.60
CA ASN A 138 -1.12 -19.10 -6.04
C ASN A 138 -2.21 -18.32 -5.28
N GLU A 139 -1.99 -17.03 -5.03
CA GLU A 139 -2.96 -16.16 -4.36
C GLU A 139 -4.22 -16.00 -5.21
N LYS A 140 -5.39 -16.04 -4.55
CA LYS A 140 -6.68 -15.74 -5.16
C LYS A 140 -7.17 -14.40 -4.65
N ILE A 141 -7.65 -13.58 -5.59
CA ILE A 141 -8.07 -12.21 -5.35
C ILE A 141 -9.53 -12.06 -5.76
N PHE A 142 -10.36 -11.47 -4.91
CA PHE A 142 -11.81 -11.36 -5.12
C PHE A 142 -12.28 -9.93 -4.86
N GLY A 143 -13.33 -9.47 -5.55
CA GLY A 143 -13.89 -8.12 -5.36
C GLY A 143 -13.66 -7.22 -6.56
N MET A 144 -13.20 -5.99 -6.32
CA MET A 144 -12.96 -4.91 -7.29
C MET A 144 -14.22 -4.26 -7.89
N GLY A 145 -15.41 -4.78 -7.62
CA GLY A 145 -16.68 -4.28 -8.13
C GLY A 145 -17.24 -5.18 -9.22
N GLN A 146 -17.73 -4.59 -10.30
CA GLN A 146 -18.41 -5.28 -11.40
C GLN A 146 -17.67 -5.07 -12.72
N TYR A 147 -17.21 -6.17 -13.33
CA TYR A 147 -16.54 -6.18 -14.63
C TYR A 147 -17.09 -7.30 -15.53
N GLN A 148 -17.18 -7.03 -16.84
CA GLN A 148 -17.77 -7.93 -17.85
C GLN A 148 -16.76 -8.97 -18.38
N HIS A 149 -16.13 -9.75 -17.50
CA HIS A 149 -15.15 -10.78 -17.91
C HIS A 149 -15.41 -12.18 -17.31
N GLY A 150 -16.42 -12.33 -16.43
CA GLY A 150 -16.84 -13.64 -15.92
C GLY A 150 -15.86 -14.35 -14.98
N TYR A 151 -14.83 -13.67 -14.47
CA TYR A 151 -13.87 -14.24 -13.53
C TYR A 151 -14.20 -13.82 -12.10
N LEU A 152 -14.39 -14.80 -11.22
CA LEU A 152 -14.52 -14.55 -9.78
C LEU A 152 -13.15 -14.26 -9.16
N ASN A 153 -12.16 -15.09 -9.49
CA ASN A 153 -10.76 -14.86 -9.11
C ASN A 153 -10.10 -13.89 -10.09
N GLN A 154 -9.75 -12.71 -9.58
CA GLN A 154 -9.12 -11.61 -10.31
C GLN A 154 -7.62 -11.79 -10.48
N LYS A 155 -6.99 -12.85 -9.93
CA LYS A 155 -5.57 -13.10 -10.15
C LYS A 155 -5.28 -13.22 -11.65
N ASN A 156 -4.22 -12.56 -12.11
CA ASN A 156 -3.85 -12.40 -13.52
C ASN A 156 -4.78 -11.52 -14.37
N CYS A 157 -5.81 -10.93 -13.78
CA CYS A 157 -6.62 -9.93 -14.45
C CYS A 157 -5.97 -8.54 -14.33
N ARG A 158 -6.16 -7.72 -15.36
CA ARG A 158 -5.90 -6.29 -15.33
C ARG A 158 -7.23 -5.58 -15.47
N LEU A 159 -7.55 -4.71 -14.53
CA LEU A 159 -8.83 -4.00 -14.46
C LEU A 159 -8.58 -2.50 -14.59
N THR A 160 -9.41 -1.81 -15.38
CA THR A 160 -9.40 -0.35 -15.39
C THR A 160 -10.11 0.18 -14.15
N LEU A 161 -9.60 1.26 -13.59
CA LEU A 161 -10.19 1.96 -12.45
C LEU A 161 -10.94 3.17 -12.98
N GLU A 162 -12.10 2.92 -13.57
CA GLU A 162 -12.94 3.95 -14.20
C GLU A 162 -14.38 3.44 -14.31
N GLN A 163 -15.33 4.37 -14.32
CA GLN A 163 -16.75 4.05 -14.44
C GLN A 163 -17.15 4.03 -15.92
N ARG A 164 -17.81 2.95 -16.36
CA ARG A 164 -18.37 2.83 -17.72
C ARG A 164 -19.75 2.19 -17.65
N ASN A 165 -20.57 2.35 -18.69
CA ASN A 165 -21.80 1.56 -18.77
C ASN A 165 -21.45 0.06 -18.67
N THR A 166 -22.16 -0.68 -17.82
CA THR A 166 -21.96 -2.11 -17.46
C THR A 166 -20.74 -2.45 -16.57
N GLN A 167 -19.92 -1.46 -16.20
CA GLN A 167 -18.76 -1.62 -15.32
C GLN A 167 -18.85 -0.70 -14.10
N VAL A 168 -18.58 -1.23 -12.92
CA VAL A 168 -18.53 -0.45 -11.67
C VAL A 168 -17.22 -0.75 -10.96
N THR A 169 -16.34 0.24 -10.87
CA THR A 169 -15.10 0.10 -10.08
C THR A 169 -15.39 0.40 -8.62
N VAL A 170 -15.21 -0.60 -7.76
CA VAL A 170 -15.17 -0.49 -6.30
C VAL A 170 -13.85 -1.09 -5.85
N PRO A 171 -12.78 -0.30 -5.68
CA PRO A 171 -11.41 -0.82 -5.67
C PRO A 171 -11.00 -1.37 -4.29
N PHE A 172 -11.83 -2.28 -3.79
CA PHE A 172 -11.62 -3.10 -2.60
C PHE A 172 -11.54 -4.55 -3.03
N TYR A 173 -10.52 -5.27 -2.57
CA TYR A 173 -10.41 -6.71 -2.80
C TYR A 173 -10.09 -7.48 -1.52
N LEU A 174 -10.43 -8.77 -1.54
CA LEU A 174 -10.07 -9.76 -0.54
C LEU A 174 -9.08 -10.75 -1.15
N SER A 175 -8.07 -11.10 -0.37
CA SER A 175 -7.11 -12.15 -0.70
C SER A 175 -7.37 -13.40 0.13
N ASP A 176 -7.19 -14.59 -0.45
CA ASP A 176 -7.24 -15.85 0.28
C ASP A 176 -6.09 -16.04 1.29
N LYS A 177 -5.09 -15.13 1.29
CA LYS A 177 -4.10 -14.98 2.36
C LYS A 177 -4.66 -14.38 3.66
N GLY A 178 -5.92 -13.96 3.65
CA GLY A 178 -6.63 -13.49 4.85
C GLY A 178 -6.51 -11.98 5.12
N TYR A 179 -6.35 -11.17 4.08
CA TYR A 179 -6.38 -9.71 4.18
C TYR A 179 -7.34 -9.08 3.15
N GLY A 180 -7.79 -7.87 3.45
CA GLY A 180 -8.50 -7.00 2.51
C GLY A 180 -7.69 -5.75 2.22
N PHE A 181 -7.84 -5.19 1.02
CA PHE A 181 -7.13 -4.00 0.58
C PHE A 181 -8.09 -3.05 -0.14
N LEU A 182 -8.16 -1.80 0.31
CA LEU A 182 -8.87 -0.72 -0.34
C LEU A 182 -7.88 0.25 -0.98
N TRP A 183 -7.94 0.44 -2.29
CA TRP A 183 -7.30 1.56 -2.96
C TRP A 183 -8.16 2.81 -2.78
N ASN A 184 -7.93 3.53 -1.68
CA ASN A 184 -8.71 4.71 -1.32
C ASN A 184 -8.25 5.96 -2.08
N ASN A 185 -8.33 5.91 -3.41
CA ASN A 185 -7.98 7.01 -4.31
C ASN A 185 -8.89 6.95 -5.55
N PRO A 186 -9.69 8.00 -5.83
CA PRO A 186 -10.67 8.00 -6.92
C PRO A 186 -10.07 8.28 -8.31
N ALA A 187 -8.74 8.43 -8.43
CA ALA A 187 -8.10 8.72 -9.71
C ALA A 187 -8.34 7.61 -10.75
N VAL A 188 -8.52 8.03 -12.00
CA VAL A 188 -8.60 7.11 -13.14
C VAL A 188 -7.26 6.41 -13.32
N GLY A 189 -7.29 5.10 -13.53
CA GLY A 189 -6.07 4.31 -13.70
C GLY A 189 -6.34 2.85 -14.01
N TRP A 190 -5.46 1.98 -13.52
CA TRP A 190 -5.61 0.53 -13.65
C TRP A 190 -4.95 -0.18 -12.47
N VAL A 191 -5.41 -1.40 -12.21
CA VAL A 191 -4.76 -2.37 -11.32
C VAL A 191 -4.45 -3.63 -12.11
N SER A 192 -3.30 -4.25 -11.83
CA SER A 192 -2.91 -5.52 -12.44
C SER A 192 -2.51 -6.51 -11.36
N PHE A 193 -3.16 -7.67 -11.35
CA PHE A 193 -2.83 -8.77 -10.45
C PHE A 193 -1.97 -9.83 -11.14
N ALA A 194 -1.12 -9.41 -12.07
CA ALA A 194 -0.24 -10.27 -12.86
C ALA A 194 0.72 -11.09 -11.98
N LYS A 195 1.17 -12.25 -12.49
CA LYS A 195 2.18 -13.09 -11.82
C LYS A 195 3.54 -12.40 -11.71
N ASN A 196 3.83 -11.50 -12.63
CA ASN A 196 5.08 -10.77 -12.76
C ASN A 196 4.81 -9.33 -13.22
N ILE A 197 5.78 -8.45 -13.01
CA ILE A 197 5.76 -7.09 -13.55
C ILE A 197 6.43 -7.13 -14.93
N TYR A 198 5.72 -6.62 -15.93
CA TYR A 198 6.32 -6.16 -17.18
C TYR A 198 6.54 -4.66 -17.02
N VAL A 199 7.79 -4.21 -17.13
CA VAL A 199 8.17 -2.79 -17.14
C VAL A 199 7.90 -2.22 -18.52
#